data_AF-A0A969NV75-F1
#
_entry.id   AF-A0A969NV75-F1
#
_cell.length_a   1.000
_cell.length_b   1.000
_cell.length_c   1.000
_cell.angle_alpha   90.00
_cell.angle_beta   90.00
_cell.angle_gamma   90.00
#
_symmetry.space_group_name_H-M   'P 1'
#
loop_
_entity.id
_entity.type
_entity.pdbx_description
1 polymer ?
#
loop_
_entity_poly.entity_id
_entity_poly.type
_entity_poly.pdbx_seq_one_letter_code
_entity_poly.pdbx_strand_id
1 'polypeptide(L)'
;MNVKYWYLLLKQKKSDCESGFTLIELLVVVIIIGILAAVALPNLLGQVGKARESEAKSNLGAMARAQQSYHYEKQVFADSLAKLATNGSFAGEYYNYPDPDMANNSLVKQKATAIDSTNNLTRDYAIGIYYNAGAYEFAFCQAAQAGDTVEAPNTAGDACTNGGFEIN
;
A
#
# COMPACT_ATOMS: atom_id res chain seq x y z
N MET A 1 56.14 23.78 57.95
CA MET A 1 55.34 22.57 58.28
C MET A 1 54.25 22.42 57.21
N ASN A 2 54.64 21.91 56.04
CA ASN A 2 54.33 20.57 55.52
C ASN A 2 53.03 20.46 54.69
N VAL A 3 52.95 21.28 53.63
CA VAL A 3 51.97 21.16 52.51
C VAL A 3 52.14 19.83 51.74
N LYS A 4 53.27 19.14 51.97
CA LYS A 4 53.63 17.85 51.37
C LYS A 4 52.66 16.72 51.73
N TYR A 5 51.93 16.83 52.86
CA TYR A 5 50.92 15.84 53.26
C TYR A 5 49.60 15.97 52.48
N TRP A 6 49.25 17.16 51.99
CA TRP A 6 48.01 17.37 51.23
C TRP A 6 48.07 16.80 49.81
N TYR A 7 49.26 16.67 49.22
CA TYR A 7 49.40 16.11 47.86
C TYR A 7 49.23 14.58 47.80
N LEU A 8 49.24 13.90 48.96
CA LEU A 8 49.14 12.42 49.03
C LEU A 8 47.69 11.90 49.18
N LEU A 9 46.70 12.75 49.46
CA LEU A 9 45.31 12.32 49.71
C LEU A 9 44.36 12.46 48.50
N LEU A 10 44.79 13.05 47.38
CA LEU A 10 44.00 13.13 46.14
C LEU A 10 44.41 12.07 45.11
N LYS A 11 44.89 10.91 45.57
CA LYS A 11 45.11 9.74 44.71
C LYS A 11 44.14 8.60 45.05
N GLN A 12 42.88 8.93 45.31
CA GLN A 12 41.81 7.94 45.12
C GLN A 12 41.55 7.82 43.62
N LYS A 13 42.25 6.84 43.04
CA LYS A 13 41.97 6.25 41.75
C LYS A 13 40.49 5.85 41.77
N LYS A 14 39.61 6.61 41.12
CA LYS A 14 38.33 6.04 40.66
C LYS A 14 38.74 4.93 39.72
N SER A 15 38.72 3.69 40.21
CA SER A 15 38.43 2.57 39.35
C SER A 15 36.98 2.81 38.95
N ASP A 16 36.78 3.53 37.84
CA ASP A 16 35.57 3.30 37.09
C ASP A 16 35.58 1.80 36.83
N CYS A 17 34.66 1.07 37.47
CA CYS A 17 34.34 -0.29 37.11
C CYS A 17 33.71 -0.20 35.73
N GLU A 18 34.53 0.12 34.72
CA GLU A 18 34.22 -0.05 33.32
C GLU A 18 34.10 -1.55 33.11
N SER A 19 32.91 -2.04 33.43
CA SER A 19 32.44 -3.37 33.14
C SER A 19 32.27 -3.40 31.63
N GLY A 20 33.38 -3.60 30.92
CA GLY A 20 33.41 -3.66 29.46
C GLY A 20 32.57 -4.83 28.99
N PHE A 21 31.68 -4.56 28.04
CA PHE A 21 30.95 -5.60 27.30
C PHE A 21 31.94 -6.64 26.78
N THR A 22 31.70 -7.91 27.09
CA THR A 22 32.53 -8.99 26.55
C THR A 22 32.19 -9.20 25.08
N LEU A 23 33.20 -9.58 24.27
CA LEU A 23 33.00 -9.94 22.87
C LEU A 23 31.98 -11.08 22.69
N ILE A 24 31.91 -12.00 23.67
CA ILE A 24 30.98 -13.12 23.63
C ILE A 24 29.53 -12.69 23.92
N GLU A 25 29.32 -11.69 24.78
CA GLU A 25 27.98 -11.11 25.02
C GLU A 25 27.45 -10.44 23.76
N LEU A 26 28.29 -9.71 23.03
CA LEU A 26 27.85 -9.15 21.76
C LEU A 26 27.63 -10.22 20.68
N LEU A 27 28.44 -11.28 20.67
CA LEU A 27 28.33 -12.38 19.71
C LEU A 27 26.99 -13.13 19.86
N VAL A 28 26.58 -13.47 21.09
CA VAL A 28 25.31 -14.18 21.28
C VAL A 28 24.11 -13.31 20.92
N VAL A 29 24.18 -12.00 21.20
CA VAL A 29 23.11 -11.05 20.86
C VAL A 29 22.92 -10.93 19.35
N VAL A 30 24.01 -10.78 18.58
CA VAL A 30 23.91 -10.69 17.12
C VAL A 30 23.39 -11.98 16.49
N ILE A 31 23.67 -13.13 17.10
CA ILE A 31 23.13 -14.43 16.66
C ILE A 31 21.63 -14.50 16.92
N ILE A 32 21.16 -14.11 18.11
CA ILE A 32 19.73 -14.14 18.45
C ILE A 32 18.94 -13.18 17.54
N ILE A 33 19.39 -11.93 17.38
CA ILE A 33 18.70 -10.98 16.47
C ILE A 33 18.78 -11.45 15.01
N GLY A 34 19.85 -12.13 14.61
CA GLY A 34 19.98 -12.72 13.27
C GLY A 34 18.93 -13.80 12.99
N ILE A 35 18.69 -14.69 13.95
CA ILE A 35 17.66 -15.73 13.85
C ILE A 35 16.26 -15.10 13.79
N LEU A 36 15.98 -14.13 14.66
CA LEU A 36 14.68 -13.45 14.68
C LEU A 36 14.42 -12.68 13.38
N ALA A 37 15.41 -11.96 12.87
CA ALA A 37 15.31 -11.20 11.64
C ALA A 37 15.04 -12.11 10.42
N ALA A 38 15.70 -13.27 10.34
CA ALA A 38 15.52 -14.22 9.24
C ALA A 38 14.06 -14.72 9.11
N VAL A 39 13.35 -14.90 10.24
CA VAL A 39 11.95 -15.34 10.24
C VAL A 39 10.97 -14.17 10.08
N ALA A 40 11.27 -13.03 10.70
CA ALA A 40 10.36 -11.88 10.72
C ALA A 40 10.28 -11.14 9.38
N LEU A 41 11.41 -10.99 8.66
CA LEU A 41 11.50 -10.20 7.45
C LEU A 41 10.56 -10.64 6.30
N PRO A 42 10.48 -11.94 5.91
CA PRO A 42 9.59 -12.34 4.82
C PRO A 42 8.11 -12.10 5.15
N ASN A 43 7.72 -12.26 6.42
CA ASN A 43 6.36 -11.99 6.87
C ASN A 43 6.02 -10.49 6.75
N LEU A 44 6.95 -9.63 7.13
CA LEU A 44 6.77 -8.17 7.01
C LEU A 44 6.58 -7.75 5.55
N LEU A 45 7.40 -8.25 4.63
CA LEU A 45 7.28 -7.93 3.19
C LEU A 45 5.93 -8.38 2.62
N GLY A 46 5.43 -9.56 3.02
CA GLY A 46 4.10 -10.03 2.64
C GLY A 46 2.97 -9.15 3.18
N GLN A 47 3.09 -8.65 4.42
CA GLN A 47 2.10 -7.75 5.01
C GLN A 47 2.06 -6.40 4.29
N VAL A 48 3.21 -5.84 3.90
CA VAL A 48 3.26 -4.61 3.11
C VAL A 48 2.55 -4.79 1.76
N GLY A 49 2.80 -5.91 1.07
CA GLY A 49 2.10 -6.21 -0.19
C GLY A 49 0.58 -6.27 -0.03
N LYS A 50 0.09 -6.92 1.04
CA LYS A 50 -1.35 -6.97 1.36
C LYS A 50 -1.93 -5.59 1.71
N ALA A 51 -1.17 -4.76 2.42
CA ALA A 51 -1.61 -3.40 2.75
C ALA A 51 -1.80 -2.56 1.47
N ARG A 52 -0.87 -2.67 0.52
CA ARG A 52 -0.97 -2.00 -0.80
C ARG A 52 -2.19 -2.47 -1.57
N GLU A 53 -2.39 -3.78 -1.68
CA GLU A 53 -3.59 -4.34 -2.33
C GLU A 53 -4.89 -3.89 -1.65
N SER A 54 -4.90 -3.85 -0.31
CA SER A 54 -6.06 -3.40 0.47
C SER A 54 -6.40 -1.93 0.21
N GLU A 55 -5.40 -1.07 0.03
CA GLU A 55 -5.61 0.34 -0.31
C GLU A 55 -6.32 0.48 -1.67
N ALA A 56 -5.78 -0.18 -2.70
CA ALA A 56 -6.38 -0.16 -4.05
C ALA A 56 -7.83 -0.67 -4.03
N LYS A 57 -8.07 -1.83 -3.40
CA LYS A 57 -9.42 -2.42 -3.31
C LYS A 57 -10.38 -1.52 -2.53
N SER A 58 -9.94 -0.95 -1.41
CA SER A 58 -10.77 -0.06 -0.58
C SER A 58 -11.18 1.20 -1.34
N ASN A 59 -10.21 1.86 -1.99
CA ASN A 59 -10.46 3.08 -2.74
C ASN A 59 -11.28 2.82 -4.00
N LEU A 60 -10.96 1.81 -4.81
CA LEU A 60 -11.77 1.43 -5.97
C LEU A 60 -13.21 1.05 -5.57
N GLY A 61 -13.38 0.33 -4.46
CA GLY A 61 -14.71 0.03 -3.91
C GLY A 61 -15.46 1.28 -3.45
N ALA A 62 -14.77 2.26 -2.85
CA ALA A 62 -15.37 3.55 -2.47
C ALA A 62 -15.78 4.37 -3.69
N MET A 63 -14.91 4.45 -4.70
CA MET A 63 -15.19 5.08 -5.99
C MET A 63 -16.36 4.40 -6.70
N ALA A 64 -16.48 3.08 -6.59
CA ALA A 64 -17.57 2.33 -7.18
C ALA A 64 -18.92 2.70 -6.56
N ARG A 65 -18.99 2.74 -5.22
CA ARG A 65 -20.19 3.19 -4.50
C ARG A 65 -20.52 4.65 -4.84
N ALA A 66 -19.52 5.53 -4.91
CA ALA A 66 -19.73 6.93 -5.29
C ALA A 66 -20.28 7.06 -6.72
N GLN A 67 -19.77 6.28 -7.66
CA GLN A 67 -20.27 6.23 -9.04
C GLN A 67 -21.72 5.73 -9.10
N GLN A 68 -22.07 4.72 -8.31
CA GLN A 68 -23.45 4.26 -8.22
C GLN A 68 -24.37 5.37 -7.72
N SER A 69 -24.04 6.01 -6.60
CA SER A 69 -24.82 7.13 -6.05
C SER A 69 -24.98 8.26 -7.06
N TYR A 70 -23.89 8.65 -7.72
CA TYR A 70 -23.92 9.70 -8.75
C TYR A 70 -24.80 9.31 -9.95
N HIS A 71 -24.68 8.07 -10.43
CA HIS A 71 -25.52 7.56 -11.51
C HIS A 71 -27.00 7.48 -11.11
N TYR A 72 -27.32 7.11 -9.87
CA TYR A 72 -28.70 7.12 -9.39
C TYR A 72 -29.32 8.53 -9.44
N GLU A 73 -28.57 9.56 -9.05
CA GLU A 73 -29.06 10.95 -9.02
C GLU A 73 -29.11 11.60 -10.40
N LYS A 74 -28.10 11.37 -11.24
CA LYS A 74 -27.91 12.10 -12.50
C LYS A 74 -28.26 11.27 -13.74
N GLN A 75 -28.54 9.98 -13.57
CA GLN A 75 -28.74 9.00 -14.64
C GLN A 75 -27.56 8.92 -15.61
N VAL A 76 -26.38 9.41 -15.19
CA VAL A 76 -25.12 9.36 -15.94
C VAL A 76 -23.99 9.11 -14.94
N PHE A 77 -22.94 8.40 -15.35
CA PHE A 77 -21.76 8.24 -14.51
C PHE A 77 -20.96 9.56 -14.43
N ALA A 78 -20.07 9.67 -13.44
CA ALA A 78 -19.15 10.79 -13.34
C ALA A 78 -17.91 10.54 -14.22
N ASP A 79 -17.51 11.56 -14.97
CA ASP A 79 -16.34 11.61 -15.86
C ASP A 79 -15.06 12.12 -15.19
N SER A 80 -15.14 12.49 -13.91
CA SER A 80 -14.04 13.10 -13.17
C SER A 80 -14.14 12.76 -11.70
N LEU A 81 -12.98 12.59 -11.04
CA LEU A 81 -12.92 12.34 -9.59
C LEU A 81 -13.55 13.50 -8.81
N ALA A 82 -13.43 14.73 -9.29
CA ALA A 82 -13.97 15.92 -8.63
C ALA A 82 -15.51 15.87 -8.44
N LYS A 83 -16.23 15.16 -9.32
CA LYS A 83 -17.69 14.96 -9.20
C LYS A 83 -18.06 13.88 -8.18
N LEU A 84 -17.12 12.98 -7.86
CA LEU A 84 -17.30 11.89 -6.90
C LEU A 84 -16.80 12.26 -5.50
N ALA A 85 -15.73 13.04 -5.43
CA ALA A 85 -15.06 13.44 -4.21
C ALA A 85 -15.58 14.81 -3.74
N THR A 86 -16.55 14.83 -2.82
CA THR A 86 -17.12 16.10 -2.36
C THR A 86 -16.22 16.90 -1.41
N ASN A 87 -15.17 16.31 -0.80
CA ASN A 87 -14.18 17.04 0.03
C ASN A 87 -12.83 16.29 0.24
N GLY A 88 -12.48 15.32 -0.59
CA GLY A 88 -11.23 14.57 -0.44
C GLY A 88 -10.89 13.82 -1.71
N SER A 89 -9.76 14.16 -2.34
CA SER A 89 -9.28 13.42 -3.51
C SER A 89 -9.08 11.95 -3.12
N PHE A 90 -9.51 11.03 -3.98
CA PHE A 90 -9.08 9.64 -3.89
C PHE A 90 -7.58 9.62 -4.16
N ALA A 91 -6.80 9.72 -3.09
CA ALA A 91 -5.35 9.75 -3.10
C ALA A 91 -4.86 8.59 -2.24
N GLY A 92 -3.89 7.87 -2.77
CA GLY A 92 -3.24 6.76 -2.11
C GLY A 92 -1.75 7.03 -1.94
N GLU A 93 -1.11 6.31 -1.03
CA GLU A 93 0.36 6.35 -0.89
C GLU A 93 1.02 5.48 -1.96
N TYR A 94 0.34 4.42 -2.40
CA TYR A 94 0.88 3.45 -3.35
C TYR A 94 0.23 3.48 -4.73
N TYR A 95 -0.87 4.21 -4.87
CA TYR A 95 -1.67 4.23 -6.10
C TYR A 95 -2.06 5.65 -6.49
N ASN A 96 -2.00 5.89 -7.80
CA ASN A 96 -2.64 7.03 -8.42
C ASN A 96 -3.98 6.61 -9.04
N TYR A 97 -4.98 7.48 -8.92
CA TYR A 97 -6.34 7.22 -9.38
C TYR A 97 -6.66 8.21 -10.50
N PRO A 98 -6.48 7.83 -11.78
CA PRO A 98 -6.84 8.69 -12.90
C PRO A 98 -8.36 8.89 -12.95
N ASP A 99 -8.79 9.94 -13.66
CA ASP A 99 -10.20 10.19 -13.90
C ASP A 99 -10.91 8.98 -14.52
N PRO A 100 -12.17 8.71 -14.14
CA PRO A 100 -12.93 7.58 -14.63
C PRO A 100 -13.08 7.63 -16.15
N ASP A 101 -12.87 6.49 -16.78
CA ASP A 101 -13.11 6.30 -18.21
C ASP A 101 -14.58 5.93 -18.43
N MET A 102 -15.36 6.88 -18.92
CA MET A 102 -16.77 6.67 -19.28
C MET A 102 -16.87 6.22 -20.73
N ALA A 103 -16.99 4.91 -20.94
CA ALA A 103 -17.23 4.37 -22.27
C ALA A 103 -18.63 4.72 -22.79
N ASN A 104 -19.64 4.77 -21.90
CA ASN A 104 -21.03 5.14 -22.21
C ASN A 104 -21.85 5.39 -20.92
N ASN A 105 -23.15 5.63 -21.05
CA ASN A 105 -24.03 5.89 -19.91
C ASN A 105 -24.33 4.67 -19.03
N SER A 106 -23.92 3.48 -19.46
CA SER A 106 -24.13 2.19 -18.79
C SER A 106 -22.84 1.57 -18.30
N LEU A 107 -21.69 2.23 -18.50
CA LEU A 107 -20.37 1.72 -18.14
C LEU A 107 -19.43 2.85 -17.74
N VAL A 108 -18.85 2.72 -16.57
CA VAL A 108 -17.68 3.48 -16.16
C VAL A 108 -16.58 2.57 -15.65
N LYS A 109 -15.33 2.89 -15.99
CA LYS A 109 -14.15 2.18 -15.53
C LYS A 109 -13.32 3.10 -14.64
N GLN A 110 -12.83 2.54 -13.55
CA GLN A 110 -11.93 3.20 -12.61
C GLN A 110 -10.64 2.39 -12.56
N LYS A 111 -9.50 3.06 -12.41
CA LYS A 111 -8.19 2.43 -12.34
C LYS A 111 -7.46 2.86 -11.06
N ALA A 112 -6.63 1.97 -10.55
CA ALA A 112 -5.62 2.24 -9.54
C ALA A 112 -4.28 1.84 -10.14
N THR A 113 -3.52 2.83 -10.59
CA THR A 113 -2.19 2.63 -11.19
C THR A 113 -1.14 2.71 -10.09
N ALA A 114 -0.35 1.65 -9.95
CA ALA A 114 0.65 1.56 -8.91
C ALA A 114 1.77 2.59 -9.12
N ILE A 115 2.15 3.27 -8.04
CA ILE A 115 3.32 4.15 -8.00
C ILE A 115 4.56 3.26 -7.85
N ASP A 116 5.56 3.48 -8.70
CA ASP A 116 6.83 2.73 -8.70
C ASP A 116 6.66 1.20 -8.74
N SER A 117 5.73 0.75 -9.57
CA SER A 117 5.31 -0.65 -9.70
C SER A 117 6.48 -1.65 -9.82
N THR A 118 7.56 -1.30 -10.52
CA THR A 118 8.75 -2.14 -10.72
C THR A 118 9.63 -2.31 -9.48
N ASN A 119 9.81 -1.25 -8.69
CA ASN A 119 10.62 -1.30 -7.46
C ASN A 119 9.84 -1.94 -6.31
N ASN A 120 8.54 -1.67 -6.27
CA ASN A 120 7.65 -2.08 -5.20
C ASN A 120 6.90 -3.39 -5.48
N LEU A 121 7.11 -4.01 -6.65
CA LEU A 121 6.41 -5.23 -7.10
C LEU A 121 4.88 -5.13 -6.91
N THR A 122 4.34 -3.93 -7.13
CA THR A 122 2.95 -3.58 -6.83
C THR A 122 2.14 -3.60 -8.12
N ARG A 123 1.03 -4.34 -8.13
CA ARG A 123 0.21 -4.57 -9.33
C ARG A 123 -0.83 -3.47 -9.50
N ASP A 124 -1.17 -3.18 -10.75
CA ASP A 124 -2.29 -2.32 -11.09
C ASP A 124 -3.62 -3.04 -10.87
N TYR A 125 -4.65 -2.26 -10.56
CA TYR A 125 -6.02 -2.74 -10.41
C TYR A 125 -6.97 -1.87 -11.22
N ALA A 126 -8.07 -2.46 -11.67
CA ALA A 126 -9.16 -1.74 -12.31
C ALA A 126 -10.50 -2.28 -11.80
N ILE A 127 -11.54 -1.46 -11.86
CA ILE A 127 -12.91 -1.90 -11.65
C ILE A 127 -13.80 -1.34 -12.77
N GLY A 128 -14.62 -2.21 -13.36
CA GLY A 128 -15.70 -1.84 -14.26
C GLY A 128 -17.02 -1.86 -13.51
N ILE A 129 -17.84 -0.84 -13.72
CA ILE A 129 -19.18 -0.71 -13.15
C ILE A 129 -20.15 -0.68 -14.32
N TYR A 130 -21.01 -1.68 -14.40
CA TYR A 130 -21.97 -1.86 -15.47
C TYR A 130 -23.38 -1.65 -14.92
N TYR A 131 -24.20 -0.89 -15.64
CA TYR A 131 -25.61 -0.70 -15.30
C TYR A 131 -26.49 -1.28 -16.41
N ASN A 132 -27.31 -2.26 -16.04
CA ASN A 132 -28.25 -2.90 -16.95
C ASN A 132 -29.59 -3.15 -16.25
N ALA A 133 -30.68 -2.64 -16.84
CA ALA A 133 -32.06 -2.89 -16.41
C ALA A 133 -32.33 -2.68 -14.91
N GLY A 134 -31.70 -1.68 -14.28
CA GLY A 134 -31.90 -1.37 -12.85
C GLY A 134 -30.94 -2.09 -11.90
N ALA A 135 -30.05 -2.93 -12.42
CA ALA A 135 -29.04 -3.63 -11.64
C ALA A 135 -27.63 -3.11 -11.95
N TYR A 136 -26.76 -3.17 -10.94
CA TYR A 136 -25.33 -2.89 -11.08
C TYR A 136 -24.54 -4.19 -11.01
N GLU A 137 -23.60 -4.34 -11.93
CA GLU A 137 -22.63 -5.42 -11.95
C GLU A 137 -21.22 -4.84 -11.89
N PHE A 138 -20.28 -5.59 -11.32
CA PHE A 138 -18.91 -5.16 -11.11
C PHE A 138 -17.95 -6.21 -11.63
N ALA A 139 -16.87 -5.76 -12.27
CA ALA A 139 -15.72 -6.60 -12.59
C ALA A 139 -14.49 -5.97 -11.96
N PHE A 140 -13.89 -6.64 -10.98
CA PHE A 140 -12.61 -6.21 -10.40
C PHE A 140 -11.48 -6.94 -11.11
N CYS A 141 -10.53 -6.19 -11.65
CA CYS A 141 -9.44 -6.71 -12.44
C CYS A 141 -8.09 -6.41 -11.78
N GLN A 142 -7.18 -7.37 -11.85
CA GLN A 142 -5.80 -7.26 -11.38
C GLN A 142 -4.82 -7.54 -12.52
N ALA A 143 -3.73 -6.77 -12.58
CA ALA A 143 -2.65 -7.01 -13.52
C ALA A 143 -1.92 -8.35 -13.27
N ALA A 144 -1.50 -9.00 -14.35
CA ALA A 144 -0.81 -10.30 -14.29
C ALA A 144 0.50 -10.24 -13.51
N GLN A 145 1.24 -9.14 -13.65
CA GLN A 145 2.54 -8.91 -13.02
C GLN A 145 2.65 -7.43 -12.61
N ALA A 146 3.65 -7.11 -11.80
CA ALA A 146 3.95 -5.71 -11.49
C ALA A 146 4.60 -5.04 -12.71
N GLY A 147 4.12 -3.86 -13.07
CA GLY A 147 4.54 -3.10 -14.25
C GLY A 147 3.57 -3.25 -15.43
N ASP A 148 2.72 -4.28 -15.41
CA ASP A 148 1.66 -4.46 -16.39
C ASP A 148 0.47 -3.54 -16.10
N THR A 149 -0.16 -3.05 -17.15
CA THR A 149 -1.43 -2.34 -17.04
C THR A 149 -2.59 -3.32 -17.04
N VAL A 150 -3.72 -2.92 -16.44
CA VAL A 150 -4.96 -3.70 -16.48
C VAL A 150 -6.15 -2.80 -16.76
N GLU A 151 -7.13 -3.36 -17.44
CA GLU A 151 -8.38 -2.68 -17.76
C GLU A 151 -9.57 -3.61 -17.52
N ALA A 152 -10.65 -3.02 -16.99
CA ALA A 152 -11.92 -3.71 -16.88
C ALA A 152 -12.56 -3.89 -18.28
N PRO A 153 -13.32 -4.97 -18.49
CA PRO A 153 -13.94 -5.24 -19.78
C PRO A 153 -14.97 -4.18 -20.19
N ASN A 154 -15.36 -4.16 -21.46
CA ASN A 154 -16.44 -3.29 -21.95
C ASN A 154 -17.83 -3.88 -21.68
N THR A 155 -17.93 -5.18 -21.44
CA THR A 155 -19.17 -5.88 -21.10
C THR A 155 -18.98 -6.60 -19.78
N ALA A 156 -20.02 -6.62 -18.95
CA ALA A 156 -19.97 -7.39 -17.73
C ALA A 156 -19.86 -8.90 -18.04
N GLY A 157 -19.04 -9.62 -17.27
CA GLY A 157 -18.76 -11.04 -17.45
C GLY A 157 -17.71 -11.40 -18.51
N ASP A 158 -17.22 -10.43 -19.29
CA ASP A 158 -16.06 -10.64 -20.18
C ASP A 158 -14.75 -10.66 -19.37
N ALA A 159 -13.67 -11.21 -19.93
CA ALA A 159 -12.36 -11.20 -19.29
C ALA A 159 -11.76 -9.78 -19.22
N CYS A 160 -11.01 -9.50 -18.16
CA CYS A 160 -10.17 -8.31 -18.05
C CYS A 160 -9.19 -8.20 -19.23
N THR A 161 -8.93 -6.97 -19.68
CA THR A 161 -8.03 -6.70 -20.81
C THR A 161 -6.61 -6.40 -20.34
N ASN A 162 -5.67 -6.30 -21.29
CA ASN A 162 -4.22 -6.16 -21.04
C ASN A 162 -3.60 -7.31 -20.23
N GLY A 163 -4.14 -8.53 -20.40
CA GLY A 163 -3.63 -9.73 -19.75
C GLY A 163 -3.95 -9.83 -18.26
N GLY A 164 -4.78 -8.92 -17.73
CA GLY A 164 -5.25 -9.00 -16.36
C GLY A 164 -6.25 -10.13 -16.13
N PHE A 165 -6.53 -10.39 -14.85
CA PHE A 165 -7.49 -11.41 -14.42
C PHE A 165 -8.51 -10.82 -13.48
N GLU A 166 -9.72 -11.37 -13.52
CA GLU A 166 -10.78 -10.96 -12.61
C GLU A 166 -10.54 -11.53 -11.21
N ILE A 167 -10.76 -10.70 -10.20
CA ILE A 167 -10.66 -11.05 -8.79
C ILE A 167 -12.03 -10.85 -8.14
N ASN A 168 -12.42 -11.82 -7.32
CA ASN A 168 -13.68 -11.80 -6.57
C ASN A 168 -13.49 -11.15 -5.19
#